data_AF-A0A7Z0QI15-F1
#
_entry.id   AF-A0A7Z0QI15-F1
#
_cell.length_a   1.000
_cell.length_b   1.000
_cell.length_c   1.000
_cell.angle_alpha   90.00
_cell.angle_beta   90.00
_cell.angle_gamma   90.00
#
_symmetry.space_group_name_H-M   'P 1'
#
loop_
_entity.id
_entity.type
_entity.pdbx_description
1 polymer ?
#
loop_
_entity_poly.entity_id
_entity_poly.type
_entity_poly.pdbx_seq_one_letter_code
_entity_poly.pdbx_strand_id
1 'polypeptide(L)' 'MKPEQCRMARAALKWSTQKLAEMASVGVNTINRFEDGQDARLSSVDKMKRALESAGVIFLSDGQTIDGGPGVRLAKPKA' A
#
# COMPACT_ATOMS: atom_id res chain seq x y z
N MET A 1 -0.44 7.04 0.49
CA MET A 1 -0.79 5.68 0.95
C MET A 1 -0.28 5.54 2.37
N LYS A 2 -1.05 4.95 3.28
CA LYS A 2 -0.62 4.68 4.67
C LYS A 2 0.12 3.33 4.80
N PRO A 3 0.97 3.11 5.83
CA PRO A 3 1.67 1.84 6.05
C PRO A 3 0.76 0.60 6.08
N GLU A 4 -0.40 0.70 6.74
CA GLU A 4 -1.37 -0.39 6.83
C GLU A 4 -1.99 -0.71 5.47
N GLN A 5 -2.27 0.33 4.68
CA GLN A 5 -2.79 0.17 3.31
C GLN A 5 -1.80 -0.54 2.40
N CYS A 6 -0.50 -0.30 2.56
CA CYS A 6 0.53 -1.02 1.82
C CYS A 6 0.54 -2.51 2.16
N ARG A 7 0.51 -2.84 3.46
CA ARG A 7 0.44 -4.24 3.93
C ARG A 7 -0.80 -4.96 3.42
N MET A 8 -1.98 -4.32 3.50
CA MET A 8 -3.23 -4.87 3.00
C MET A 8 -3.19 -5.10 1.48
N ALA A 9 -2.69 -4.12 0.72
CA ALA A 9 -2.55 -4.22 -0.73
C ALA A 9 -1.65 -5.37 -1.15
N ARG A 10 -0.48 -5.53 -0.50
CA ARG A 10 0.39 -6.68 -0.74
C ARG A 10 -0.30 -8.00 -0.39
N ALA A 11 -0.99 -8.07 0.73
CA ALA A 11 -1.70 -9.28 1.14
C ALA A 11 -2.77 -9.68 0.12
N ALA A 12 -3.55 -8.71 -0.38
CA ALA A 12 -4.55 -8.93 -1.42
C ALA A 12 -3.93 -9.48 -2.72
N LEU A 13 -2.76 -8.97 -3.11
CA LEU A 13 -2.00 -9.45 -4.28
C LEU A 13 -1.17 -10.71 -4.01
N LYS A 14 -1.12 -11.21 -2.76
CA LYS A 14 -0.21 -12.27 -2.31
C LYS A 14 1.28 -11.96 -2.57
N TRP A 15 1.65 -10.69 -2.48
CA TRP A 15 3.03 -10.24 -2.71
C TRP A 15 3.87 -10.24 -1.42
N SER A 16 5.10 -10.74 -1.53
CA SER A 16 6.15 -10.53 -0.53
C SER A 16 6.69 -9.09 -0.59
N THR A 17 7.43 -8.67 0.44
CA THR A 17 8.11 -7.36 0.43
C THR A 17 9.19 -7.31 -0.64
N GLN A 18 9.84 -8.44 -0.95
CA GLN A 18 10.77 -8.56 -2.07
C GLN A 18 10.08 -8.35 -3.41
N LYS A 19 8.88 -8.90 -3.61
CA LYS A 19 8.14 -8.72 -4.87
C LYS A 19 7.74 -7.26 -5.06
N LEU A 20 7.23 -6.60 -4.02
CA LEU A 20 6.94 -5.18 -4.10
C LEU A 20 8.20 -4.34 -4.37
N ALA A 21 9.35 -4.69 -3.78
CA ALA A 21 10.62 -4.00 -4.00
C ALA A 21 11.03 -4.02 -5.47
N GLU A 22 10.94 -5.20 -6.09
CA GLU A 22 11.20 -5.40 -7.51
C GLU A 22 10.26 -4.55 -8.37
N MET A 23 8.94 -4.69 -8.15
CA MET A 23 7.92 -4.00 -8.96
C MET A 23 7.96 -2.47 -8.81
N ALA A 24 8.30 -1.96 -7.63
CA ALA A 24 8.39 -0.53 -7.36
C ALA A 24 9.79 0.05 -7.61
N SER A 25 10.80 -0.79 -7.92
CA SER A 25 12.20 -0.38 -8.04
C SER A 25 12.68 0.42 -6.82
N VAL A 26 12.44 -0.12 -5.63
CA VAL A 26 12.88 0.40 -4.33
C VAL A 26 13.58 -0.70 -3.54
N GLY A 27 14.38 -0.33 -2.53
CA GLY A 27 15.01 -1.33 -1.67
C GLY A 27 14.00 -2.02 -0.74
N VAL A 28 14.18 -3.32 -0.48
CA VAL A 28 13.33 -4.09 0.46
C VAL A 28 13.29 -3.45 1.84
N ASN A 29 14.45 -2.96 2.33
CA ASN A 29 14.52 -2.25 3.60
C ASN A 29 13.68 -0.97 3.62
N THR A 30 13.51 -0.28 2.48
CA THR A 30 12.64 0.90 2.40
C THR A 30 11.17 0.52 2.59
N ILE A 31 10.75 -0.62 2.05
CA ILE A 31 9.38 -1.14 2.23
C ILE A 31 9.17 -1.53 3.69
N ASN A 32 10.07 -2.34 4.26
CA ASN A 32 9.92 -2.79 5.65
C ASN A 32 9.82 -1.59 6.61
N ARG A 33 10.72 -0.61 6.47
CA ARG A 33 10.70 0.61 7.29
C ARG A 33 9.38 1.39 7.12
N PHE A 34 8.91 1.54 5.89
CA PHE A 34 7.64 2.20 5.62
C PHE A 34 6.46 1.46 6.25
N GLU A 35 6.41 0.13 6.12
CA GLU A 35 5.33 -0.70 6.68
C GLU A 35 5.33 -0.75 8.20
N ASP A 36 6.49 -0.60 8.82
CA ASP A 36 6.67 -0.44 10.27
C ASP A 36 6.33 0.99 10.76
N GLY A 37 5.90 1.88 9.87
CA GLY A 37 5.53 3.26 10.20
C GLY A 37 6.71 4.21 10.41
N GLN A 38 7.92 3.79 10.02
CA GLN A 38 9.08 4.67 10.00
C GLN A 38 9.03 5.60 8.79
N ASP A 39 9.77 6.70 8.93
CA ASP A 39 9.82 7.72 7.90
C ASP A 39 10.44 7.19 6.60
N ALA A 40 9.74 7.38 5.50
CA ALA A 40 10.13 6.93 4.18
C ALA A 40 10.01 8.10 3.20
N ARG A 41 10.95 8.18 2.25
CA ARG A 41 10.92 9.24 1.24
C ARG A 41 9.61 9.18 0.48
N LEU A 42 8.95 10.34 0.33
CA LEU A 42 7.70 10.49 -0.41
C LEU A 42 7.79 9.89 -1.83
N SER A 43 8.94 10.05 -2.49
CA SER A 43 9.18 9.46 -3.81
C SER A 43 9.17 7.93 -3.83
N SER A 44 9.69 7.28 -2.77
CA SER A 44 9.60 5.82 -2.63
C SER A 44 8.17 5.38 -2.38
N VAL A 45 7.41 6.12 -1.56
CA VAL A 45 6.00 5.85 -1.30
C VAL A 45 5.16 5.96 -2.56
N ASP A 46 5.43 6.96 -3.40
CA ASP A 46 4.75 7.12 -4.69
C ASP A 46 5.05 5.95 -5.64
N LYS A 47 6.32 5.52 -5.74
CA LYS A 47 6.69 4.35 -6.54
C LYS A 47 5.98 3.07 -6.06
N MET A 48 5.96 2.84 -4.75
CA MET A 48 5.24 1.69 -4.16
C MET A 48 3.75 1.74 -4.48
N LYS A 49 3.12 2.92 -4.30
CA LYS A 49 1.71 3.13 -4.60
C LYS A 49 1.41 2.82 -6.06
N ARG A 50 2.17 3.39 -7.00
CA ARG A 50 2.01 3.15 -8.44
C ARG A 50 2.18 1.68 -8.82
N ALA A 51 3.16 0.98 -8.24
CA ALA A 51 3.37 -0.44 -8.52
C ALA A 51 2.17 -1.30 -8.10
N LEU A 52 1.58 -1.00 -6.95
CA LEU A 52 0.37 -1.66 -6.45
C LEU A 52 -0.85 -1.31 -7.32
N GLU A 53 -0.99 -0.05 -7.74
CA GLU A 53 -2.07 0.40 -8.63
C GLU A 53 -2.01 -0.26 -10.01
N SER A 54 -0.81 -0.36 -10.59
CA SER A 54 -0.58 -1.07 -11.85
C SER A 54 -0.89 -2.57 -11.76
N ALA A 55 -0.88 -3.15 -10.56
CA ALA A 55 -1.27 -4.53 -10.30
C ALA A 55 -2.78 -4.70 -9.99
N GLY A 56 -3.56 -3.62 -10.07
CA GLY A 56 -5.03 -3.64 -9.90
C GLY A 56 -5.53 -3.23 -8.51
N VAL A 57 -4.66 -2.75 -7.63
CA VAL A 57 -5.09 -2.19 -6.33
C VAL A 57 -5.63 -0.77 -6.54
N ILE A 58 -6.73 -0.41 -5.89
CA ILE A 58 -7.22 0.97 -5.91
C ILE A 58 -7.16 1.55 -4.50
N PHE A 59 -6.44 2.65 -4.33
CA PHE A 59 -6.38 3.36 -3.05
C PHE A 59 -7.47 4.41 -2.94
N LEU A 60 -8.30 4.26 -1.91
CA LEU A 60 -9.33 5.22 -1.57
C LEU A 60 -8.79 6.31 -0.64
N SER A 61 -9.15 7.54 -0.95
CA SER A 61 -9.05 8.67 -0.03
C SER A 61 -10.11 8.56 1.08
N ASP A 62 -9.90 9.28 2.18
CA ASP A 62 -10.89 9.29 3.27
C ASP A 62 -12.26 9.80 2.78
N GLY A 63 -13.33 9.14 3.22
CA GLY A 63 -14.70 9.42 2.78
C GLY A 63 -15.04 9.03 1.33
N GLN A 64 -14.08 8.58 0.52
CA GLN A 64 -14.33 8.27 -0.88
C GLN A 64 -15.07 6.94 -1.05
N THR A 65 -16.06 6.93 -1.94
CA THR A 65 -16.76 5.72 -2.39
C THR A 65 -16.56 5.60 -3.90
N ILE A 66 -16.17 4.42 -4.37
CA ILE A 66 -15.99 4.10 -5.78
C ILE A 66 -16.68 2.78 -6.08
N ASP A 67 -17.17 2.62 -7.30
CA ASP A 67 -17.60 1.31 -7.79
C ASP A 67 -16.39 0.38 -7.97
N GLY A 68 -16.58 -0.89 -7.66
CA GLY A 68 -15.52 -1.88 -7.72
C GLY A 68 -15.97 -3.27 -7.27
N GLY A 69 -15.04 -4.22 -7.27
CA GLY A 69 -15.25 -5.56 -6.73
C GLY A 69 -15.24 -5.61 -5.20
N PRO A 70 -15.28 -6.81 -4.60
CA PRO A 70 -15.19 -7.00 -3.15
C PRO A 70 -13.94 -6.33 -2.55
N GLY A 71 -14.08 -5.69 -1.39
CA GLY A 71 -13.00 -4.98 -0.73
C GLY A 71 -13.14 -4.94 0.80
N VAL A 72 -12.11 -4.42 1.49
CA VAL A 72 -12.06 -4.30 2.95
C VAL A 72 -11.86 -2.85 3.34
N ARG A 73 -12.72 -2.32 4.22
CA ARG A 73 -12.60 -1.00 4.84
C ARG A 73 -12.55 -1.17 6.35
N LEU A 74 -11.56 -0.56 7.00
CA LEU A 74 -11.52 -0.48 8.45
C LEU A 74 -12.55 0.55 8.94
N ALA A 75 -13.27 0.22 10.01
CA ALA A 75 -14.09 1.19 10.72
C ALA A 75 -13.20 2.28 11.33
N LYS A 76 -13.75 3.49 11.49
CA LYS A 76 -13.06 4.53 12.27
C LYS A 76 -12.85 4.02 13.70
N PRO A 77 -11.67 4.20 14.31
CA PRO A 77 -11.47 3.91 15.72
C PRO A 77 -12.56 4.61 16.54
N LYS A 78 -13.19 3.89 17.48
CA LYS A 78 -14.01 4.54 18.50
C LYS A 78 -13.07 5.34 19.39
N ALA A 79 -13.40 6.60 19.60
CA ALA A 79 -12.75 7.46 20.59
C ALA A 79 -12.98 6.92 22.01
#